data_AF-A0A2U1DPG2-F1
#
_entry.id   AF-A0A2U1DPG2-F1
#
_cell.length_a   1.000
_cell.length_b   1.000
_cell.length_c   1.000
_cell.angle_alpha   90.00
_cell.angle_beta   90.00
_cell.angle_gamma   90.00
#
_symmetry.space_group_name_H-M   'P 1'
#
loop_
_entity.id
_entity.type
_entity.pdbx_description
1 polymer ?
#
loop_
_entity_poly.entity_id
_entity_poly.type
_entity_poly.pdbx_seq_one_letter_code
_entity_poly.pdbx_strand_id
1 'polypeptide(L)'
;MDNDADIDALAFSAVAEEKPKKPRKTTAPVASRKKPRPRRPKPKPARSPAVPADESTPDTGATLAESEAGAPTASKKKTMEQITNQIYRDAAERIVALMDAGNSIWQKPWVAPRGHSRPYSAHSGLPFSGFNRFSLMCEMLANGWTDARFITYRQVQAMAASMANEGVKPEDLPHVKAGARGLPIYKFGFVEKKTPALDAAGRPRMDGDGKPIFDIVRGRPYLRSYTVFPASAIANMPQLPATEPEPVWAVRSQVEELIEKMGVPVRHTPGNRAYYSITTDSITIPARAQFKDTVDASGHVIEAASDKYLSVLLHEVSHATGAKHRLARPMSGVHGSPSYQREELVAETASCFLLSEAGLACAATSTETMARTAAYLSSWRQAILDDPKALMTAFAEAEKAADWVMQRHPIQLEAAAKAACEGQAMGHKVGACVGVQHAPSAPEYENQNNWGMPINAPDWNGLGSFPMP
;
A
#
# COMPACT_ATOMS: atom_id res chain seq x y z
N MET A 1 -62.62 16.75 2.05
CA MET A 1 -63.00 17.58 3.21
C MET A 1 -61.73 17.85 3.95
N ASP A 2 -61.39 19.13 3.97
CA ASP A 2 -60.14 19.73 4.40
C ASP A 2 -59.78 19.43 5.86
N ASN A 3 -58.49 19.47 6.18
CA ASN A 3 -57.98 20.53 7.03
C ASN A 3 -56.45 20.53 7.10
N ASP A 4 -55.91 21.65 6.62
CA ASP A 4 -54.62 22.22 6.97
C ASP A 4 -54.52 22.49 8.49
N ALA A 5 -53.29 22.42 9.02
CA ALA A 5 -52.89 23.21 10.18
C ALA A 5 -51.36 23.43 10.20
N ASP A 6 -51.02 24.71 10.19
CA ASP A 6 -49.72 25.36 10.32
C ASP A 6 -48.84 24.86 11.48
N ILE A 7 -47.51 24.97 11.31
CA ILE A 7 -46.59 25.26 12.41
C ILE A 7 -45.61 26.36 11.99
N ASP A 8 -45.58 27.37 12.87
CA ASP A 8 -44.99 28.69 12.79
C ASP A 8 -43.46 28.78 12.62
N ALA A 9 -43.07 29.84 11.92
CA ALA A 9 -41.77 30.47 11.95
C ALA A 9 -41.65 31.43 13.14
N LEU A 10 -40.54 31.38 13.88
CA LEU A 10 -40.15 32.43 14.83
C LEU A 10 -38.70 32.85 14.58
N ALA A 11 -38.56 34.06 14.06
CA ALA A 11 -37.36 34.88 14.09
C ALA A 11 -37.23 35.57 15.46
N PHE A 12 -36.00 35.75 15.96
CA PHE A 12 -35.71 36.76 16.98
C PHE A 12 -34.35 37.44 16.75
N SER A 13 -34.36 38.71 17.15
CA SER A 13 -33.56 39.84 16.69
C SER A 13 -32.16 39.96 17.29
N ALA A 14 -31.34 40.73 16.58
CA ALA A 14 -30.03 41.24 16.93
C ALA A 14 -30.00 42.13 18.19
N VAL A 15 -28.84 42.13 18.87
CA VAL A 15 -28.36 43.23 19.73
C VAL A 15 -26.91 43.51 19.37
N ALA A 16 -26.63 44.78 19.09
CA ALA A 16 -25.31 45.34 18.81
C ALA A 16 -24.62 45.77 20.12
N GLU A 17 -23.31 45.58 20.20
CA GLU A 17 -22.45 46.25 21.18
C GLU A 17 -21.21 46.86 20.51
N GLU A 18 -20.98 48.14 20.83
CA GLU A 18 -19.93 49.01 20.28
C GLU A 18 -18.71 49.08 21.21
N LYS A 19 -17.54 48.71 20.66
CA LYS A 19 -16.13 49.18 20.83
C LYS A 19 -15.62 49.70 22.20
N PRO A 20 -14.29 49.50 22.41
CA PRO A 20 -13.42 50.68 22.37
C PRO A 20 -12.15 50.53 21.50
N LYS A 21 -11.62 51.69 21.08
CA LYS A 21 -10.50 51.91 20.14
C LYS A 21 -9.12 52.02 20.82
N LYS A 22 -8.09 51.58 20.05
CA LYS A 22 -6.68 52.09 19.92
C LYS A 22 -5.63 51.68 20.99
N PRO A 23 -4.30 51.61 20.66
CA PRO A 23 -3.60 52.45 19.67
C PRO A 23 -2.64 51.80 18.65
N ARG A 24 -2.40 52.57 17.58
CA ARG A 24 -1.33 52.45 16.59
C ARG A 24 0.05 52.35 17.26
N LYS A 25 0.89 51.43 16.78
CA LYS A 25 2.35 51.55 16.87
C LYS A 25 2.97 51.53 15.47
N THR A 26 3.99 52.37 15.39
CA THR A 26 4.68 52.95 14.25
C THR A 26 5.63 51.99 13.54
N THR A 27 5.73 52.15 12.24
CA THR A 27 6.75 51.58 11.35
C THR A 27 8.14 52.19 11.59
N ALA A 28 9.19 51.36 11.59
CA ALA A 28 10.56 51.76 11.22
C ALA A 28 11.32 50.55 10.61
N PRO A 29 12.20 50.76 9.61
CA PRO A 29 12.68 49.72 8.70
C PRO A 29 14.03 49.11 9.14
N VAL A 30 14.28 47.83 8.83
CA VAL A 30 15.63 47.24 9.00
C VAL A 30 16.04 46.40 7.79
N ALA A 31 16.93 47.02 7.01
CA ALA A 31 18.11 46.50 6.31
C ALA A 31 18.08 45.12 5.62
N SER A 32 18.20 45.16 4.29
CA SER A 32 18.63 44.08 3.41
C SER A 32 20.03 43.56 3.77
N ARG A 33 20.16 42.29 4.15
CA ARG A 33 21.45 41.63 4.40
C ARG A 33 21.99 41.02 3.09
N LYS A 34 23.11 41.57 2.59
CA LYS A 34 23.85 41.12 1.41
C LYS A 34 24.40 39.68 1.58
N LYS A 35 24.35 38.89 0.50
CA LYS A 35 24.93 37.54 0.38
C LYS A 35 26.47 37.55 0.55
N PRO A 36 27.09 36.57 1.23
CA PRO A 36 28.55 36.45 1.29
C PRO A 36 29.12 35.75 0.03
N ARG A 37 30.22 36.29 -0.50
CA ARG A 37 31.02 35.75 -1.61
C ARG A 37 31.80 34.48 -1.21
N PRO A 38 32.11 33.57 -2.15
CA PRO A 38 32.79 32.30 -1.87
C PRO A 38 34.30 32.48 -1.60
N ARG A 39 34.83 31.69 -0.66
CA ARG A 39 36.27 31.62 -0.32
C ARG A 39 37.03 30.71 -1.30
N ARG A 40 38.21 31.16 -1.74
CA ARG A 40 39.17 30.45 -2.61
C ARG A 40 39.86 29.29 -1.86
N PRO A 41 40.25 28.17 -2.51
CA PRO A 41 40.93 27.06 -1.83
C PRO A 41 42.42 27.34 -1.64
N LYS A 42 42.98 26.94 -0.48
CA LYS A 42 44.43 26.90 -0.22
C LYS A 42 45.05 25.58 -0.73
N PRO A 43 46.32 25.58 -1.18
CA PRO A 43 46.96 24.40 -1.78
C PRO A 43 47.46 23.39 -0.73
N LYS A 44 47.50 22.10 -1.12
CA LYS A 44 48.07 20.99 -0.34
C LYS A 44 49.61 21.00 -0.42
N PRO A 45 50.34 20.74 0.67
CA PRO A 45 51.78 20.43 0.57
C PRO A 45 52.02 18.94 0.27
N ALA A 46 53.14 18.72 -0.42
CA ALA A 46 53.58 17.48 -1.04
C ALA A 46 54.19 16.46 -0.05
N ARG A 47 54.26 15.21 -0.50
CA ARG A 47 54.74 14.00 0.19
C ARG A 47 56.15 13.67 -0.30
N SER A 48 57.07 13.26 0.59
CA SER A 48 58.34 12.52 0.30
C SER A 48 59.01 12.11 1.63
N PRO A 49 59.98 11.16 1.68
CA PRO A 49 59.77 9.71 1.78
C PRO A 49 60.47 9.07 3.01
N ALA A 50 60.28 7.76 3.19
CA ALA A 50 60.82 6.94 4.28
C ALA A 50 62.21 6.34 4.02
N VAL A 51 63.00 6.12 5.07
CA VAL A 51 64.14 5.16 5.19
C VAL A 51 64.35 4.78 6.69
N PRO A 52 65.10 3.71 7.07
CA PRO A 52 64.58 2.60 7.87
C PRO A 52 65.29 2.39 9.24
N ALA A 53 64.94 1.26 9.87
CA ALA A 53 65.21 0.80 11.23
C ALA A 53 66.68 0.60 11.65
N ASP A 54 66.93 0.63 12.97
CA ASP A 54 67.80 -0.35 13.66
C ASP A 54 67.51 -0.45 15.19
N GLU A 55 68.01 -1.53 15.80
CA GLU A 55 67.59 -2.31 16.98
C GLU A 55 67.98 -1.83 18.41
N SER A 56 67.33 -2.49 19.40
CA SER A 56 67.87 -3.04 20.68
C SER A 56 67.40 -2.47 22.05
N THR A 57 66.39 -3.15 22.62
CA THR A 57 66.19 -3.72 24.01
C THR A 57 66.59 -2.95 25.31
N PRO A 58 66.19 -3.40 26.52
CA PRO A 58 64.87 -3.24 27.15
C PRO A 58 64.98 -2.61 28.57
N ASP A 59 64.00 -1.84 29.05
CA ASP A 59 63.82 -1.72 30.51
C ASP A 59 62.42 -1.31 30.95
N THR A 60 62.09 -1.86 32.11
CA THR A 60 60.93 -1.79 32.97
C THR A 60 60.50 -0.38 33.39
N GLY A 61 59.19 -0.18 33.56
CA GLY A 61 58.67 1.05 34.18
C GLY A 61 57.18 1.23 33.99
N ALA A 62 56.39 0.82 34.98
CA ALA A 62 54.96 1.11 35.06
C ALA A 62 54.69 2.63 34.99
N THR A 63 53.83 3.08 34.09
CA THR A 63 53.14 4.39 34.21
C THR A 63 51.83 4.39 33.42
N LEU A 64 50.75 4.66 34.17
CA LEU A 64 49.58 5.48 33.86
C LEU A 64 48.93 5.37 32.47
N ALA A 65 47.67 4.90 32.50
CA ALA A 65 46.71 4.98 31.41
C ALA A 65 46.47 6.43 30.98
N GLU A 66 47.03 6.81 29.82
CA GLU A 66 46.55 7.94 29.05
C GLU A 66 45.53 7.45 28.02
N SER A 67 44.32 7.99 28.12
CA SER A 67 43.24 7.80 27.18
C SER A 67 43.61 8.42 25.83
N GLU A 68 44.01 7.60 24.86
CA GLU A 68 44.00 8.02 23.47
C GLU A 68 42.55 8.25 23.04
N ALA A 69 42.16 9.52 22.97
CA ALA A 69 40.94 9.95 22.28
C ALA A 69 41.04 9.51 20.82
N GLY A 70 40.42 8.37 20.51
CA GLY A 70 40.33 7.82 19.17
C GLY A 70 39.84 8.89 18.19
N ALA A 71 40.66 9.16 17.17
CA ALA A 71 40.31 10.02 16.06
C ALA A 71 38.92 9.62 15.52
N PRO A 72 38.06 10.59 15.11
CA PRO A 72 36.74 10.27 14.60
C PRO A 72 36.89 9.42 13.35
N THR A 73 36.63 8.12 13.49
CA THR A 73 36.61 7.20 12.38
C THR A 73 35.51 7.65 11.43
N ALA A 74 35.89 8.00 10.21
CA ALA A 74 34.95 8.39 9.17
C ALA A 74 33.92 7.26 9.00
N SER A 75 32.67 7.51 9.36
CA SER A 75 31.57 6.55 9.21
C SER A 75 31.55 6.04 7.77
N LYS A 76 31.83 4.74 7.58
CA LYS A 76 31.81 4.10 6.25
C LYS A 76 30.39 4.26 5.69
N LYS A 77 30.27 4.82 4.49
CA LYS A 77 28.97 4.94 3.79
C LYS A 77 28.37 3.55 3.60
N LYS A 78 27.12 3.37 4.05
CA LYS A 78 26.38 2.10 3.88
C LYS A 78 26.27 1.73 2.40
N THR A 79 26.39 0.44 2.10
CA THR A 79 26.15 -0.10 0.76
C THR A 79 24.66 -0.04 0.40
N MET A 80 24.31 -0.11 -0.89
CA MET A 80 22.91 -0.12 -1.33
C MET A 80 22.14 -1.32 -0.77
N GLU A 81 22.80 -2.47 -0.65
CA GLU A 81 22.23 -3.67 -0.05
C GLU A 81 21.94 -3.45 1.44
N GLN A 82 22.86 -2.85 2.19
CA GLN A 82 22.64 -2.52 3.60
C GLN A 82 21.47 -1.54 3.79
N ILE A 83 21.34 -0.55 2.89
CA ILE A 83 20.19 0.38 2.90
C ILE A 83 18.89 -0.37 2.62
N THR A 84 18.89 -1.25 1.61
CA THR A 84 17.71 -2.04 1.22
C THR A 84 17.26 -2.98 2.35
N ASN A 85 18.20 -3.70 2.97
CA ASN A 85 17.90 -4.57 4.11
C ASN A 85 17.42 -3.77 5.33
N GLN A 86 17.92 -2.54 5.53
CA GLN A 86 17.39 -1.67 6.59
C GLN A 86 15.95 -1.26 6.30
N ILE A 87 15.63 -0.86 5.07
CA ILE A 87 14.26 -0.51 4.69
C ILE A 87 13.29 -1.66 4.96
N TYR A 88 13.70 -2.89 4.62
CA TYR A 88 12.89 -4.07 4.91
C TYR A 88 12.68 -4.28 6.42
N ARG A 89 13.72 -4.15 7.24
CA ARG A 89 13.60 -4.24 8.70
C ARG A 89 12.71 -3.15 9.28
N ASP A 90 12.90 -1.88 8.89
CA ASP A 90 12.08 -0.76 9.36
C ASP A 90 10.59 -0.99 9.05
N ALA A 91 10.32 -1.57 7.88
CA ALA A 91 8.97 -1.91 7.45
C ALA A 91 8.37 -3.08 8.24
N ALA A 92 9.18 -4.11 8.54
CA ALA A 92 8.79 -5.24 9.39
C ALA A 92 8.50 -4.79 10.83
N GLU A 93 9.40 -4.02 11.45
CA GLU A 93 9.24 -3.46 12.79
C GLU A 93 7.98 -2.59 12.91
N ARG A 94 7.67 -1.81 11.87
CA ARG A 94 6.43 -1.02 11.80
C ARG A 94 5.18 -1.89 11.83
N ILE A 95 5.18 -3.03 11.13
CA ILE A 95 4.06 -3.97 11.18
C ILE A 95 3.95 -4.60 12.55
N VAL A 96 5.06 -5.04 13.13
CA VAL A 96 5.09 -5.60 14.48
C VAL A 96 4.54 -4.58 15.49
N ALA A 97 4.91 -3.30 15.38
CA ALA A 97 4.37 -2.24 16.22
C ALA A 97 2.86 -2.03 16.03
N LEU A 98 2.37 -2.10 14.79
CA LEU A 98 0.92 -2.05 14.51
C LEU A 98 0.20 -3.27 15.12
N MET A 99 0.81 -4.44 15.07
CA MET A 99 0.28 -5.67 15.67
C MET A 99 0.29 -5.61 17.21
N ASP A 100 1.37 -5.10 17.82
CA ASP A 100 1.49 -4.86 19.27
C ASP A 100 0.41 -3.92 19.78
N ALA A 101 0.11 -2.88 19.01
CA ALA A 101 -0.90 -1.90 19.36
C ALA A 101 -2.33 -2.37 19.07
N GLY A 102 -2.54 -3.61 18.60
CA GLY A 102 -3.86 -4.13 18.22
C GLY A 102 -4.47 -3.39 17.01
N ASN A 103 -3.63 -2.75 16.19
CA ASN A 103 -4.03 -1.89 15.08
C ASN A 103 -3.83 -2.53 13.70
N SER A 104 -3.49 -3.82 13.63
CA SER A 104 -3.45 -4.51 12.34
C SER A 104 -4.87 -4.75 11.80
N ILE A 105 -5.00 -4.81 10.48
CA ILE A 105 -6.26 -5.16 9.81
C ILE A 105 -6.78 -6.55 10.19
N TRP A 106 -5.92 -7.39 10.78
CA TRP A 106 -6.25 -8.72 11.31
C TRP A 106 -6.83 -8.69 12.73
N GLN A 107 -6.74 -7.55 13.44
CA GLN A 107 -7.05 -7.46 14.88
C GLN A 107 -8.22 -6.54 15.22
N LYS A 108 -8.66 -5.63 14.34
CA LYS A 108 -9.73 -4.68 14.68
C LYS A 108 -11.12 -5.19 14.30
N PRO A 109 -12.09 -5.16 15.24
CA PRO A 109 -13.36 -5.86 15.10
C PRO A 109 -14.53 -5.02 14.59
N TRP A 110 -14.32 -4.09 13.66
CA TRP A 110 -15.41 -3.25 13.16
C TRP A 110 -15.27 -2.84 11.70
N VAL A 111 -16.44 -2.55 11.11
CA VAL A 111 -16.64 -1.93 9.81
C VAL A 111 -15.63 -0.79 9.64
N ALA A 112 -14.74 -0.90 8.67
CA ALA A 112 -13.96 0.24 8.24
C ALA A 112 -14.97 1.34 7.84
N PRO A 113 -14.99 2.53 8.47
CA PRO A 113 -15.97 3.56 8.18
C PRO A 113 -16.21 3.68 6.67
N ARG A 114 -17.48 3.70 6.25
CA ARG A 114 -17.84 3.79 4.82
C ARG A 114 -16.97 4.86 4.15
N GLY A 115 -16.19 4.48 3.15
CA GLY A 115 -15.15 5.34 2.55
C GLY A 115 -13.70 4.95 2.84
N HIS A 116 -13.43 3.89 3.63
CA HIS A 116 -12.14 3.19 3.70
C HIS A 116 -11.84 2.42 2.40
N SER A 117 -11.85 3.19 1.32
CA SER A 117 -11.36 2.80 0.01
C SER A 117 -9.86 2.52 0.10
N ARG A 118 -9.39 1.69 -0.81
CA ARG A 118 -7.97 1.40 -1.01
C ARG A 118 -7.18 2.72 -0.97
N PRO A 119 -6.18 2.88 -0.08
CA PRO A 119 -5.36 4.09 -0.02
C PRO A 119 -4.83 4.48 -1.39
N TYR A 120 -4.84 5.77 -1.73
CA TYR A 120 -4.38 6.23 -3.04
C TYR A 120 -3.65 7.56 -2.98
N SER A 121 -2.84 7.82 -4.00
CA SER A 121 -2.13 9.09 -4.11
C SER A 121 -3.10 10.20 -4.49
N ALA A 122 -3.18 11.25 -3.66
CA ALA A 122 -3.99 12.42 -3.96
C ALA A 122 -3.51 13.18 -5.22
N HIS A 123 -2.27 12.94 -5.65
CA HIS A 123 -1.66 13.60 -6.79
C HIS A 123 -1.94 12.89 -8.11
N SER A 124 -1.81 11.56 -8.16
CA SER A 124 -2.01 10.78 -9.39
C SER A 124 -3.35 10.06 -9.47
N GLY A 125 -4.11 9.99 -8.37
CA GLY A 125 -5.31 9.15 -8.27
C GLY A 125 -5.03 7.64 -8.20
N LEU A 126 -3.76 7.23 -8.35
CA LEU A 126 -3.40 5.81 -8.39
C LEU A 126 -3.41 5.19 -6.99
N PRO A 127 -3.99 3.99 -6.84
CA PRO A 127 -4.02 3.31 -5.55
C PRO A 127 -2.63 2.76 -5.17
N PHE A 128 -2.36 2.72 -3.87
CA PHE A 128 -1.22 1.99 -3.32
C PHE A 128 -1.46 0.48 -3.39
N SER A 129 -0.37 -0.28 -3.43
CA SER A 129 -0.40 -1.74 -3.57
C SER A 129 0.53 -2.44 -2.57
N GLY A 130 0.26 -3.72 -2.33
CA GLY A 130 1.07 -4.62 -1.51
C GLY A 130 1.28 -4.07 -0.11
N PHE A 131 2.54 -4.02 0.33
CA PHE A 131 2.89 -3.52 1.65
C PHE A 131 2.39 -2.09 1.91
N ASN A 132 2.47 -1.19 0.91
CA ASN A 132 2.03 0.19 1.11
C ASN A 132 0.52 0.25 1.35
N ARG A 133 -0.28 -0.57 0.64
CA ARG A 133 -1.72 -0.69 0.89
C ARG A 133 -1.96 -1.16 2.32
N PHE A 134 -1.34 -2.27 2.72
CA PHE A 134 -1.46 -2.82 4.07
C PHE A 134 -1.11 -1.79 5.15
N SER A 135 0.09 -1.22 5.07
CA SER A 135 0.58 -0.32 6.12
C SER A 135 -0.25 0.95 6.25
N LEU A 136 -0.69 1.54 5.12
CA LEU A 136 -1.53 2.73 5.15
C LEU A 136 -2.95 2.41 5.65
N MET A 137 -3.52 1.25 5.31
CA MET A 137 -4.81 0.81 5.87
C MET A 137 -4.74 0.65 7.39
N CYS A 138 -3.69 0.01 7.91
CA CYS A 138 -3.49 -0.10 9.36
C CYS A 138 -3.38 1.28 10.04
N GLU A 139 -2.74 2.26 9.40
CA GLU A 139 -2.63 3.62 9.94
C GLU A 139 -3.96 4.38 9.90
N MET A 140 -4.72 4.26 8.80
CA MET A 140 -6.07 4.82 8.72
C MET A 140 -6.94 4.26 9.84
N LEU A 141 -6.87 2.95 10.05
CA LEU A 141 -7.60 2.23 11.10
C LEU A 141 -7.14 2.59 12.51
N ALA A 142 -5.84 2.81 12.72
CA ALA A 142 -5.29 3.23 14.02
C ALA A 142 -5.77 4.63 14.40
N ASN A 143 -5.93 5.52 13.42
CA ASN A 143 -6.23 6.93 13.64
C ASN A 143 -7.68 7.33 13.30
N GLY A 144 -8.51 6.40 12.84
CA GLY A 144 -9.90 6.65 12.43
C GLY A 144 -10.04 7.53 11.18
N TRP A 145 -9.05 7.51 10.27
CA TRP A 145 -9.09 8.34 9.06
C TRP A 145 -9.98 7.72 7.98
N THR A 146 -10.95 8.49 7.50
CA THR A 146 -11.87 8.06 6.44
C THR A 146 -11.46 8.54 5.05
N ASP A 147 -10.65 9.60 4.96
CA ASP A 147 -10.08 10.07 3.68
C ASP A 147 -8.85 9.21 3.32
N ALA A 148 -8.99 8.39 2.27
CA ALA A 148 -7.98 7.46 1.80
C ALA A 148 -6.85 8.11 0.98
N ARG A 149 -6.85 9.44 0.84
CA ARG A 149 -5.83 10.19 0.10
C ARG A 149 -4.56 10.37 0.91
N PHE A 150 -3.44 10.07 0.28
CA PHE A 150 -2.10 10.38 0.79
C PHE A 150 -1.29 11.19 -0.22
N ILE A 151 -0.47 12.12 0.27
CA ILE A 151 0.28 13.06 -0.55
C ILE A 151 1.65 13.36 0.04
N THR A 152 2.68 13.50 -0.80
CA THR A 152 4.02 13.91 -0.32
C THR A 152 4.08 15.41 -0.07
N TYR A 153 5.01 15.85 0.79
CA TYR A 153 5.22 17.28 1.06
C TYR A 153 5.43 18.10 -0.22
N ARG A 154 6.25 17.60 -1.16
CA ARG A 154 6.51 18.28 -2.44
C ARG A 154 5.27 18.37 -3.32
N GLN A 155 4.42 17.36 -3.31
CA GLN A 155 3.16 17.39 -4.06
C GLN A 155 2.17 18.38 -3.43
N VAL A 156 2.14 18.53 -2.11
CA VAL A 156 1.36 19.59 -1.43
C VAL A 156 1.83 20.97 -1.88
N GLN A 157 3.15 21.20 -1.93
CA GLN A 157 3.70 22.48 -2.42
C GLN A 157 3.36 22.73 -3.89
N ALA A 158 3.41 21.72 -4.73
CA ALA A 158 3.03 21.84 -6.13
C ALA A 158 1.53 22.14 -6.30
N MET A 159 0.67 21.48 -5.52
CA MET A 159 -0.77 21.76 -5.47
C MET A 159 -1.03 23.21 -5.04
N ALA A 160 -0.38 23.67 -3.98
CA ALA A 160 -0.48 25.05 -3.51
C ALA A 160 -0.02 26.06 -4.57
N ALA A 161 1.07 25.77 -5.29
CA ALA A 161 1.53 26.63 -6.37
C ALA A 161 0.54 26.69 -7.55
N SER A 162 -0.08 25.56 -7.92
CA SER A 162 -1.15 25.54 -8.94
C SER A 162 -2.33 26.40 -8.52
N MET A 163 -2.83 26.19 -7.30
CA MET A 163 -3.97 26.94 -6.76
C MET A 163 -3.68 28.44 -6.62
N ALA A 164 -2.44 28.81 -6.27
CA ALA A 164 -2.03 30.21 -6.24
C ALA A 164 -2.06 30.87 -7.62
N ASN A 165 -1.67 30.13 -8.68
CA ASN A 165 -1.76 30.61 -10.06
C ASN A 165 -3.22 30.77 -10.53
N GLU A 166 -4.14 29.99 -9.95
CA GLU A 166 -5.59 30.09 -10.16
C GLU A 166 -6.26 31.19 -9.31
N GLY A 167 -5.48 31.95 -8.54
CA GLY A 167 -5.96 33.09 -7.76
C GLY A 167 -6.43 32.77 -6.35
N VAL A 168 -6.19 31.55 -5.84
CA VAL A 168 -6.48 31.20 -4.45
C VAL A 168 -5.58 31.99 -3.50
N LYS A 169 -6.17 32.54 -2.44
CA LYS A 169 -5.45 33.39 -1.48
C LYS A 169 -4.47 32.57 -0.64
N PRO A 170 -3.32 33.15 -0.22
CA PRO A 170 -2.31 32.43 0.56
C PRO A 170 -2.82 31.69 1.81
N GLU A 171 -3.79 32.27 2.52
CA GLU A 171 -4.42 31.68 3.71
C GLU A 171 -5.25 30.42 3.42
N ASP A 172 -5.75 30.29 2.18
CA ASP A 172 -6.58 29.18 1.71
C ASP A 172 -5.76 28.12 0.95
N LEU A 173 -4.44 28.30 0.83
CA LEU A 173 -3.58 27.35 0.13
C LEU A 173 -3.33 26.09 0.99
N PRO A 174 -3.28 24.91 0.34
CA PRO A 174 -2.99 23.67 1.03
C PRO A 174 -1.58 23.64 1.60
N HIS A 175 -1.45 23.23 2.86
CA HIS A 175 -0.16 23.08 3.52
C HIS A 175 -0.20 22.00 4.58
N VAL A 176 0.95 21.35 4.83
CA VAL A 176 1.07 20.36 5.90
C VAL A 176 0.92 21.06 7.25
N LYS A 177 0.01 20.59 8.10
CA LYS A 177 -0.23 21.14 9.45
C LYS A 177 1.03 21.06 10.30
N ALA A 178 1.26 22.06 11.15
CA ALA A 178 2.38 22.05 12.08
C ALA A 178 2.30 20.82 13.01
N GLY A 179 3.43 20.12 13.18
CA GLY A 179 3.50 18.89 13.99
C GLY A 179 2.94 17.63 13.32
N ALA A 180 2.43 17.70 12.09
CA ALA A 180 1.96 16.52 11.36
C ALA A 180 3.10 15.50 11.17
N ARG A 181 2.83 14.24 11.51
CA ARG A 181 3.77 13.13 11.31
C ARG A 181 3.56 12.53 9.93
N GLY A 182 4.64 12.43 9.16
CA GLY A 182 4.63 11.73 7.88
C GLY A 182 4.79 10.21 8.06
N LEU A 183 4.24 9.45 7.11
CA LEU A 183 4.30 7.99 7.05
C LEU A 183 5.23 7.54 5.93
N PRO A 184 6.12 6.56 6.18
CA PRO A 184 6.95 6.00 5.13
C PRO A 184 6.13 5.08 4.21
N ILE A 185 6.36 5.22 2.90
CA ILE A 185 5.98 4.27 1.87
C ILE A 185 7.22 3.84 1.10
N TYR A 186 7.15 2.69 0.45
CA TYR A 186 8.29 2.07 -0.21
C TYR A 186 8.02 1.81 -1.69
N LYS A 187 8.93 2.28 -2.55
CA LYS A 187 8.88 2.05 -4.00
C LYS A 187 10.04 1.16 -4.41
N PHE A 188 9.71 -0.05 -4.85
CA PHE A 188 10.62 -0.91 -5.58
C PHE A 188 10.61 -0.54 -7.06
N GLY A 189 11.76 -0.62 -7.73
CA GLY A 189 11.86 -0.34 -9.15
C GLY A 189 13.21 -0.79 -9.73
N PHE A 190 13.38 -0.56 -11.03
CA PHE A 190 14.64 -0.83 -11.72
C PHE A 190 15.18 0.46 -12.31
N VAL A 191 16.50 0.61 -12.32
CA VAL A 191 17.12 1.67 -13.10
C VAL A 191 16.92 1.34 -14.58
N GLU A 192 16.22 2.20 -15.31
CA GLU A 192 16.08 2.05 -16.75
C GLU A 192 17.41 2.30 -17.44
N LYS A 193 17.84 1.35 -18.26
CA LYS A 193 19.01 1.50 -19.13
C LYS A 193 18.53 1.55 -20.56
N LYS A 194 18.66 2.72 -21.19
CA LYS A 194 18.42 2.88 -22.63
C LYS A 194 19.59 2.27 -23.39
N THR A 195 19.33 1.26 -24.20
CA THR A 195 20.30 0.65 -25.11
C THR A 195 19.81 0.80 -26.53
N PRO A 196 20.66 1.12 -27.51
CA PRO A 196 20.23 1.21 -28.92
C PRO A 196 19.59 -0.12 -29.34
N ALA A 197 18.38 -0.05 -29.89
CA ALA A 197 17.75 -1.21 -30.52
C ALA A 197 18.54 -1.52 -31.80
N LEU A 198 19.05 -2.73 -31.94
CA LEU A 198 19.92 -3.08 -33.07
C LEU A 198 19.14 -3.85 -34.15
N ASP A 199 19.44 -3.60 -35.42
CA ASP A 199 18.99 -4.40 -36.56
C ASP A 199 19.76 -5.74 -36.62
N ALA A 200 19.37 -6.64 -37.53
CA ALA A 200 20.04 -7.93 -37.72
C ALA A 200 21.53 -7.82 -38.11
N ALA A 201 21.98 -6.63 -38.54
CA ALA A 201 23.37 -6.33 -38.88
C ALA A 201 24.12 -5.61 -37.74
N GLY A 202 23.51 -5.46 -36.55
CA GLY A 202 24.13 -4.84 -35.37
C GLY A 202 24.16 -3.31 -35.39
N ARG A 203 23.39 -2.65 -36.26
CA ARG A 203 23.32 -1.18 -36.36
C ARG A 203 22.09 -0.64 -35.62
N PRO A 204 22.13 0.58 -35.05
CA PRO A 204 20.96 1.18 -34.43
C PRO A 204 19.78 1.27 -35.41
N ARG A 205 18.65 0.68 -35.02
CA ARG A 205 17.39 0.80 -35.72
C ARG A 205 16.90 2.24 -35.60
N MET A 206 16.43 2.80 -36.70
CA MET A 206 15.89 4.16 -36.74
C MET A 206 14.37 4.14 -36.75
N ASP A 207 13.74 5.17 -36.19
CA ASP A 207 12.31 5.43 -36.31
C ASP A 207 11.97 6.09 -37.67
N GLY A 208 10.69 6.41 -37.88
CA GLY A 208 10.20 7.05 -39.10
C GLY A 208 10.79 8.45 -39.36
N ASP A 209 11.35 9.10 -38.34
CA ASP A 209 11.98 10.42 -38.42
C ASP A 209 13.52 10.34 -38.51
N GLY A 210 14.08 9.13 -38.65
CA GLY A 210 15.52 8.90 -38.75
C GLY A 210 16.27 9.01 -37.41
N LYS A 211 15.58 8.97 -36.27
CA LYS A 211 16.22 8.96 -34.94
C LYS A 211 16.42 7.52 -34.45
N PRO A 212 17.53 7.24 -33.73
CA PRO A 212 17.78 5.91 -33.20
C PRO A 212 16.73 5.52 -32.16
N ILE A 213 16.15 4.33 -32.35
CA ILE A 213 15.26 3.67 -31.41
C ILE A 213 16.11 3.08 -30.28
N PHE A 214 15.65 3.25 -29.04
CA PHE A 214 16.28 2.67 -27.87
C PHE A 214 15.34 1.66 -27.22
N ASP A 215 15.88 0.47 -26.94
CA ASP A 215 15.26 -0.47 -26.03
C ASP A 215 15.46 0.01 -24.58
N ILE A 216 14.39 -0.02 -23.79
CA ILE A 216 14.46 0.21 -22.35
C ILE A 216 14.70 -1.14 -21.68
N VAL A 217 15.93 -1.38 -21.27
CA VAL A 217 16.31 -2.62 -20.57
C VAL A 217 16.31 -2.36 -19.06
N ARG A 218 15.78 -3.33 -18.30
CA ARG A 218 15.80 -3.30 -16.84
C ARG A 218 17.24 -3.40 -16.33
N GLY A 219 17.75 -2.34 -15.73
CA GLY A 219 19.02 -2.30 -15.04
C GLY A 219 18.93 -2.81 -13.61
N ARG A 220 19.74 -2.26 -12.70
CA ARG A 220 19.81 -2.72 -11.31
C ARG A 220 18.51 -2.40 -10.55
N PRO A 221 18.00 -3.30 -9.70
CA PRO A 221 16.87 -3.00 -8.83
C PRO A 221 17.25 -1.96 -7.77
N TYR A 222 16.26 -1.20 -7.32
CA TYR A 222 16.38 -0.31 -6.17
C TYR A 222 15.12 -0.37 -5.31
N LEU A 223 15.29 -0.05 -4.03
CA LEU A 223 14.20 0.20 -3.09
C LEU A 223 14.40 1.60 -2.52
N ARG A 224 13.35 2.43 -2.62
CA ARG A 224 13.36 3.80 -2.09
C ARG A 224 12.21 3.99 -1.11
N SER A 225 12.47 4.70 -0.03
CA SER A 225 11.42 5.19 0.86
C SER A 225 11.01 6.62 0.48
N TYR A 226 9.73 6.92 0.64
CA TYR A 226 9.15 8.26 0.51
C TYR A 226 8.28 8.53 1.73
N THR A 227 8.12 9.80 2.09
CA THR A 227 7.22 10.21 3.17
C THR A 227 5.95 10.80 2.58
N VAL A 228 4.81 10.25 2.97
CA VAL A 228 3.48 10.76 2.63
C VAL A 228 2.76 11.23 3.88
N PHE A 229 1.79 12.12 3.70
CA PHE A 229 0.90 12.62 4.74
C PHE A 229 -0.54 12.24 4.37
N PRO A 230 -1.38 11.82 5.33
CA PRO A 230 -2.80 11.65 5.08
C PRO A 230 -3.43 13.02 4.75
N ALA A 231 -4.47 13.04 3.93
CA ALA A 231 -5.19 14.27 3.59
C ALA A 231 -5.71 15.04 4.83
N SER A 232 -6.09 14.32 5.90
CA SER A 232 -6.49 14.92 7.18
C SER A 232 -5.38 15.76 7.85
N ALA A 233 -4.11 15.52 7.51
CA ALA A 233 -2.96 16.28 7.99
C ALA A 233 -2.63 17.51 7.12
N ILE A 234 -3.36 17.72 6.02
CA ILE A 234 -3.19 18.85 5.12
C ILE A 234 -4.28 19.89 5.44
N ALA A 235 -3.89 21.07 5.89
CA ALA A 235 -4.81 22.20 5.99
C ALA A 235 -5.25 22.63 4.59
N ASN A 236 -6.50 23.07 4.43
CA ASN A 236 -7.08 23.50 3.16
C ASN A 236 -6.98 22.46 2.03
N MET A 237 -6.97 21.17 2.37
CA MET A 237 -7.08 20.11 1.37
C MET A 237 -8.44 20.20 0.66
N PRO A 238 -8.49 20.16 -0.68
CA PRO A 238 -9.76 20.13 -1.39
C PRO A 238 -10.65 18.98 -0.90
N GLN A 239 -11.89 19.30 -0.55
CA GLN A 239 -12.84 18.31 -0.04
C GLN A 239 -13.24 17.34 -1.15
N LEU A 240 -13.44 16.07 -0.80
CA LEU A 240 -14.04 15.12 -1.72
C LEU A 240 -15.52 15.47 -1.89
N PRO A 241 -16.09 15.26 -3.10
CA PRO A 241 -17.52 15.39 -3.28
C PRO A 241 -18.23 14.40 -2.34
N ALA A 242 -19.30 14.86 -1.69
CA ALA A 242 -20.14 13.98 -0.91
C ALA A 242 -20.71 12.91 -1.86
N THR A 243 -20.44 11.64 -1.54
CA THR A 243 -21.00 10.51 -2.27
C THR A 243 -21.96 9.80 -1.34
N GLU A 244 -23.21 9.60 -1.78
CA GLU A 244 -24.14 8.78 -1.02
C GLU A 244 -23.58 7.35 -0.96
N PRO A 245 -23.41 6.79 0.25
CA PRO A 245 -22.84 5.46 0.36
C PRO A 245 -23.82 4.43 -0.16
N GLU A 246 -23.33 3.50 -0.96
CA GLU A 246 -24.15 2.41 -1.47
C GLU A 246 -24.78 1.59 -0.31
N PRO A 247 -26.04 1.15 -0.44
CA PRO A 247 -26.66 0.28 0.56
C PRO A 247 -25.87 -1.03 0.76
N VAL A 248 -25.76 -1.49 2.00
CA VAL A 248 -24.94 -2.67 2.35
C VAL A 248 -25.40 -3.93 1.61
N TRP A 249 -26.71 -4.09 1.38
CA TRP A 249 -27.23 -5.24 0.65
C TRP A 249 -26.76 -5.27 -0.82
N ALA A 250 -26.61 -4.10 -1.45
CA ALA A 250 -26.17 -4.00 -2.85
C ALA A 250 -24.67 -4.34 -2.94
N VAL A 251 -23.87 -3.80 -2.02
CA VAL A 251 -22.47 -4.18 -1.84
C VAL A 251 -22.31 -5.70 -1.67
N ARG A 252 -23.11 -6.33 -0.79
CA ARG A 252 -23.05 -7.79 -0.58
C ARG A 252 -23.37 -8.56 -1.86
N SER A 253 -24.38 -8.12 -2.62
CA SER A 253 -24.74 -8.71 -3.91
C SER A 253 -23.57 -8.64 -4.90
N GLN A 254 -22.92 -7.47 -5.01
CA GLN A 254 -21.76 -7.29 -5.90
C GLN A 254 -20.60 -8.23 -5.53
N VAL A 255 -20.35 -8.42 -4.23
CA VAL A 255 -19.31 -9.36 -3.76
C VAL A 255 -19.65 -10.80 -4.15
N GLU A 256 -20.89 -11.24 -3.95
CA GLU A 256 -21.32 -12.57 -4.38
C GLU A 256 -21.21 -12.75 -5.90
N GLU A 257 -21.62 -11.75 -6.70
CA GLU A 257 -21.47 -11.77 -8.16
C GLU A 257 -20.00 -11.85 -8.61
N LEU A 258 -19.09 -11.15 -7.93
CA LEU A 258 -17.65 -11.25 -8.21
C LEU A 258 -17.12 -12.66 -7.94
N ILE A 259 -17.57 -13.29 -6.85
CA ILE A 259 -17.21 -14.66 -6.49
C ILE A 259 -17.81 -15.66 -7.49
N GLU A 260 -19.03 -15.45 -7.98
CA GLU A 260 -19.62 -16.28 -9.02
C GLU A 260 -18.83 -16.20 -10.33
N LYS A 261 -18.41 -14.98 -10.73
CA LYS A 261 -17.59 -14.76 -11.94
C LYS A 261 -16.21 -15.41 -11.87
N MET A 262 -15.69 -15.71 -10.68
CA MET A 262 -14.46 -16.49 -10.51
C MET A 262 -14.60 -17.93 -11.06
N GLY A 263 -15.82 -18.45 -11.15
CA GLY A 263 -16.10 -19.78 -11.70
C GLY A 263 -15.64 -20.93 -10.81
N VAL A 264 -15.24 -20.68 -9.56
CA VAL A 264 -14.86 -21.71 -8.59
C VAL A 264 -16.12 -22.26 -7.93
N PRO A 265 -16.42 -23.56 -8.03
CA PRO A 265 -17.63 -24.12 -7.40
C PRO A 265 -17.61 -23.93 -5.88
N VAL A 266 -18.65 -23.29 -5.34
CA VAL A 266 -18.87 -23.14 -3.90
C VAL A 266 -19.95 -24.12 -3.45
N ARG A 267 -19.61 -25.01 -2.51
CA ARG A 267 -20.52 -25.98 -1.92
C ARG A 267 -20.82 -25.62 -0.47
N HIS A 268 -22.10 -25.53 -0.14
CA HIS A 268 -22.59 -25.35 1.22
C HIS A 268 -22.92 -26.71 1.83
N THR A 269 -22.13 -27.14 2.81
CA THR A 269 -22.31 -28.44 3.47
C THR A 269 -22.48 -28.22 4.97
N PRO A 270 -23.49 -28.79 5.63
CA PRO A 270 -23.59 -28.76 7.08
C PRO A 270 -22.31 -29.30 7.72
N GLY A 271 -21.65 -28.48 8.56
CA GLY A 271 -20.37 -28.85 9.15
C GLY A 271 -19.68 -27.71 9.89
N ASN A 272 -18.48 -27.98 10.39
CA ASN A 272 -17.67 -27.06 11.20
C ASN A 272 -16.37 -26.62 10.51
N ARG A 273 -16.28 -26.80 9.18
CA ARG A 273 -15.08 -26.48 8.40
C ARG A 273 -15.42 -25.73 7.13
N ALA A 274 -14.62 -24.70 6.85
CA ALA A 274 -14.48 -24.09 5.53
C ALA A 274 -13.09 -24.46 4.98
N TYR A 275 -12.99 -24.68 3.67
CA TYR A 275 -11.71 -24.91 2.99
C TYR A 275 -11.86 -24.82 1.46
N TYR A 276 -10.80 -24.39 0.80
CA TYR A 276 -10.53 -24.62 -0.62
C TYR A 276 -9.79 -25.95 -0.83
N SER A 277 -10.25 -26.76 -1.79
CA SER A 277 -9.61 -28.00 -2.20
C SER A 277 -8.89 -27.82 -3.53
N ILE A 278 -7.55 -27.87 -3.51
CA ILE A 278 -6.71 -27.78 -4.72
C ILE A 278 -7.02 -28.92 -5.70
N THR A 279 -7.22 -30.15 -5.20
CA THR A 279 -7.41 -31.35 -6.02
C THR A 279 -8.70 -31.30 -6.83
N THR A 280 -9.78 -30.80 -6.23
CA THR A 280 -11.10 -30.73 -6.88
C THR A 280 -11.40 -29.35 -7.46
N ASP A 281 -10.50 -28.38 -7.24
CA ASP A 281 -10.70 -26.96 -7.52
C ASP A 281 -12.07 -26.46 -7.06
N SER A 282 -12.40 -26.68 -5.78
CA SER A 282 -13.70 -26.29 -5.22
C SER A 282 -13.61 -25.81 -3.79
N ILE A 283 -14.55 -24.95 -3.40
CA ILE A 283 -14.68 -24.39 -2.06
C ILE A 283 -15.81 -25.12 -1.34
N THR A 284 -15.55 -25.55 -0.11
CA THR A 284 -16.58 -26.03 0.82
C THR A 284 -16.68 -25.06 1.99
N ILE A 285 -17.90 -24.63 2.30
CA ILE A 285 -18.19 -23.72 3.42
C ILE A 285 -19.40 -24.26 4.20
N PRO A 286 -19.52 -24.00 5.52
CA PRO A 286 -20.72 -24.36 6.28
C PRO A 286 -22.00 -23.83 5.63
N ALA A 287 -23.13 -24.48 5.93
CA ALA A 287 -24.42 -24.04 5.41
C ALA A 287 -24.71 -22.59 5.83
N ARG A 288 -25.29 -21.77 4.92
CA ARG A 288 -25.56 -20.34 5.18
C ARG A 288 -26.32 -20.12 6.50
N ALA A 289 -27.28 -20.99 6.81
CA ALA A 289 -28.08 -20.95 8.03
C ALA A 289 -27.27 -21.14 9.34
N GLN A 290 -26.03 -21.65 9.27
CA GLN A 290 -25.15 -21.82 10.43
C GLN A 290 -24.46 -20.51 10.82
N PHE A 291 -24.39 -19.52 9.93
CA PHE A 291 -23.91 -18.19 10.26
C PHE A 291 -25.01 -17.44 11.00
N LYS A 292 -24.70 -16.89 12.18
CA LYS A 292 -25.63 -16.17 13.05
C LYS A 292 -25.14 -14.75 13.29
N ASP A 293 -26.07 -13.83 13.51
CA ASP A 293 -25.74 -12.46 13.91
C ASP A 293 -25.02 -12.47 15.27
N THR A 294 -24.02 -11.61 15.44
CA THR A 294 -23.54 -11.23 16.78
C THR A 294 -24.38 -10.05 17.24
N VAL A 295 -24.95 -10.15 18.44
CA VAL A 295 -25.67 -9.06 19.07
C VAL A 295 -24.93 -8.58 20.33
N ASP A 296 -25.03 -7.29 20.63
CA ASP A 296 -24.60 -6.77 21.92
C ASP A 296 -25.59 -7.11 23.05
N ALA A 297 -25.28 -6.68 24.27
CA ALA A 297 -26.11 -6.93 25.45
C ALA A 297 -27.53 -6.33 25.35
N SER A 298 -27.75 -5.38 24.44
CA SER A 298 -29.04 -4.73 24.18
C SER A 298 -29.80 -5.35 23.00
N GLY A 299 -29.24 -6.39 22.37
CA GLY A 299 -29.85 -7.05 21.22
C GLY A 299 -29.58 -6.38 19.88
N HIS A 300 -28.72 -5.35 19.82
CA HIS A 300 -28.35 -4.72 18.56
C HIS A 300 -27.34 -5.59 17.81
N VAL A 301 -27.57 -5.82 16.52
CA VAL A 301 -26.62 -6.54 15.66
C VAL A 301 -25.35 -5.72 15.50
N ILE A 302 -24.26 -6.24 16.06
CA ILE A 302 -22.91 -5.67 15.93
C ILE A 302 -22.12 -6.34 14.80
N GLU A 303 -22.51 -7.55 14.40
CA GLU A 303 -21.97 -8.24 13.22
C GLU A 303 -23.05 -9.07 12.54
N ALA A 304 -23.30 -8.80 11.27
CA ALA A 304 -24.30 -9.54 10.49
C ALA A 304 -23.76 -10.93 10.11
N ALA A 305 -24.63 -11.95 10.16
CA ALA A 305 -24.36 -13.30 9.70
C ALA A 305 -23.82 -13.34 8.26
N SER A 306 -24.35 -12.49 7.39
CA SER A 306 -23.90 -12.35 6.01
C SER A 306 -22.46 -11.86 5.90
N ASP A 307 -22.01 -10.95 6.76
CA ASP A 307 -20.65 -10.42 6.72
C ASP A 307 -19.65 -11.48 7.21
N LYS A 308 -20.03 -12.26 8.22
CA LYS A 308 -19.27 -13.45 8.65
C LYS A 308 -19.14 -14.48 7.54
N TYR A 309 -20.24 -14.77 6.85
CA TYR A 309 -20.25 -15.68 5.71
C TYR A 309 -19.32 -15.20 4.59
N LEU A 310 -19.45 -13.93 4.17
CA LEU A 310 -18.63 -13.35 3.12
C LEU A 310 -17.15 -13.27 3.50
N SER A 311 -16.83 -12.99 4.76
CA SER A 311 -15.45 -12.97 5.25
C SER A 311 -14.78 -14.35 5.10
N VAL A 312 -15.46 -15.42 5.53
CA VAL A 312 -14.96 -16.80 5.38
C VAL A 312 -14.87 -17.16 3.91
N LEU A 313 -15.88 -16.83 3.11
CA LEU A 313 -15.88 -17.15 1.69
C LEU A 313 -14.75 -16.43 0.94
N LEU A 314 -14.51 -15.15 1.20
CA LEU A 314 -13.44 -14.38 0.57
C LEU A 314 -12.05 -14.88 0.95
N HIS A 315 -11.88 -15.43 2.16
CA HIS A 315 -10.66 -16.14 2.55
C HIS A 315 -10.44 -17.39 1.68
N GLU A 316 -11.45 -18.25 1.54
CA GLU A 316 -11.34 -19.46 0.72
C GLU A 316 -11.20 -19.16 -0.79
N VAL A 317 -11.87 -18.13 -1.28
CA VAL A 317 -11.72 -17.63 -2.65
C VAL A 317 -10.29 -17.11 -2.87
N SER A 318 -9.69 -16.46 -1.87
CA SER A 318 -8.31 -16.01 -1.94
C SER A 318 -7.34 -17.18 -2.06
N HIS A 319 -7.55 -18.28 -1.33
CA HIS A 319 -6.82 -19.54 -1.56
C HIS A 319 -7.03 -20.08 -2.97
N ALA A 320 -8.27 -20.08 -3.46
CA ALA A 320 -8.57 -20.58 -4.79
C ALA A 320 -7.72 -19.88 -5.86
N THR A 321 -7.50 -18.57 -5.78
CA THR A 321 -6.64 -17.85 -6.74
C THR A 321 -5.23 -18.43 -6.90
N GLY A 322 -4.71 -19.17 -5.92
CA GLY A 322 -3.38 -19.78 -5.95
C GLY A 322 -3.24 -21.02 -6.83
N ALA A 323 -4.33 -21.57 -7.37
CA ALA A 323 -4.30 -22.75 -8.23
C ALA A 323 -3.36 -22.59 -9.44
N LYS A 324 -2.83 -23.72 -9.94
CA LYS A 324 -1.84 -23.77 -11.04
C LYS A 324 -2.30 -23.06 -12.32
N HIS A 325 -3.59 -23.06 -12.63
CA HIS A 325 -4.15 -22.41 -13.82
C HIS A 325 -4.60 -20.95 -13.57
N ARG A 326 -4.37 -20.42 -12.36
CA ARG A 326 -4.62 -19.03 -11.96
C ARG A 326 -3.30 -18.34 -11.63
N LEU A 327 -3.03 -18.04 -10.36
CA LEU A 327 -1.78 -17.38 -9.94
C LEU A 327 -0.62 -18.35 -9.66
N ALA A 328 -0.86 -19.66 -9.68
CA ALA A 328 0.15 -20.71 -9.53
C ALA A 328 1.08 -20.52 -8.31
N ARG A 329 0.50 -20.16 -7.16
CA ARG A 329 1.25 -20.01 -5.91
C ARG A 329 1.68 -21.38 -5.38
N PRO A 330 2.80 -21.46 -4.62
CA PRO A 330 3.25 -22.73 -4.05
C PRO A 330 2.37 -23.09 -2.84
N MET A 331 1.30 -23.85 -3.09
CA MET A 331 0.30 -24.27 -2.08
C MET A 331 0.46 -25.73 -1.60
N SER A 332 1.60 -26.38 -1.88
CA SER A 332 1.84 -27.79 -1.54
C SER A 332 2.33 -28.02 -0.11
N GLY A 333 2.29 -27.01 0.75
CA GLY A 333 2.72 -27.11 2.15
C GLY A 333 1.77 -27.98 2.98
N VAL A 334 2.31 -28.81 3.87
CA VAL A 334 1.50 -29.49 4.89
C VAL A 334 1.05 -28.48 5.96
N HIS A 335 -0.09 -28.76 6.60
CA HIS A 335 -0.60 -27.92 7.68
C HIS A 335 0.48 -27.66 8.75
N GLY A 336 0.61 -26.42 9.20
CA GLY A 336 1.64 -25.98 10.14
C GLY A 336 3.02 -25.69 9.54
N SER A 337 3.31 -26.11 8.29
CA SER A 337 4.58 -25.79 7.63
C SER A 337 4.73 -24.29 7.36
N PRO A 338 5.97 -23.76 7.24
CA PRO A 338 6.17 -22.35 6.88
C PRO A 338 5.53 -21.95 5.54
N SER A 339 5.55 -22.85 4.54
CA SER A 339 4.87 -22.63 3.27
C SER A 339 3.34 -22.52 3.41
N TYR A 340 2.75 -23.30 4.32
CA TYR A 340 1.33 -23.24 4.63
C TYR A 340 0.99 -21.93 5.35
N GLN A 341 1.75 -21.54 6.37
CA GLN A 341 1.55 -20.28 7.10
C GLN A 341 1.66 -19.05 6.20
N ARG A 342 2.54 -19.09 5.19
CA ARG A 342 2.63 -18.02 4.18
C ARG A 342 1.35 -17.93 3.34
N GLU A 343 0.82 -19.05 2.88
CA GLU A 343 -0.40 -19.06 2.06
C GLU A 343 -1.62 -18.59 2.88
N GLU A 344 -1.71 -18.96 4.16
CA GLU A 344 -2.72 -18.43 5.08
C GLU A 344 -2.59 -16.90 5.25
N LEU A 345 -1.36 -16.38 5.41
CA LEU A 345 -1.11 -14.95 5.48
C LEU A 345 -1.53 -14.22 4.19
N VAL A 346 -1.27 -14.83 3.03
CA VAL A 346 -1.70 -14.32 1.72
C VAL A 346 -3.22 -14.27 1.65
N ALA A 347 -3.90 -15.38 1.98
CA ALA A 347 -5.35 -15.48 1.91
C ALA A 347 -6.06 -14.53 2.88
N GLU A 348 -5.57 -14.44 4.13
CA GLU A 348 -6.12 -13.55 5.14
C GLU A 348 -5.93 -12.07 4.77
N THR A 349 -4.74 -11.71 4.26
CA THR A 349 -4.50 -10.32 3.82
C THR A 349 -5.37 -9.97 2.60
N ALA A 350 -5.50 -10.90 1.65
CA ALA A 350 -6.31 -10.69 0.45
C ALA A 350 -7.80 -10.56 0.81
N SER A 351 -8.32 -11.37 1.73
CA SER A 351 -9.70 -11.26 2.21
C SER A 351 -9.95 -9.91 2.89
N CYS A 352 -9.02 -9.42 3.74
CA CYS A 352 -9.11 -8.07 4.31
C CYS A 352 -9.11 -6.97 3.24
N PHE A 353 -8.28 -7.12 2.21
CA PHE A 353 -8.24 -6.18 1.08
C PHE A 353 -9.56 -6.13 0.33
N LEU A 354 -10.17 -7.29 0.04
CA LEU A 354 -11.44 -7.41 -0.65
C LEU A 354 -12.60 -6.85 0.18
N LEU A 355 -12.66 -7.19 1.48
CA LEU A 355 -13.68 -6.69 2.40
C LEU A 355 -13.62 -5.17 2.56
N SER A 356 -12.42 -4.60 2.76
CA SER A 356 -12.23 -3.15 2.84
C SER A 356 -12.64 -2.44 1.55
N GLU A 357 -12.33 -3.04 0.40
CA GLU A 357 -12.64 -2.44 -0.89
C GLU A 357 -14.13 -2.48 -1.22
N ALA A 358 -14.82 -3.55 -0.80
CA ALA A 358 -16.27 -3.63 -0.81
C ALA A 358 -16.91 -2.69 0.24
N GLY A 359 -16.18 -2.24 1.25
CA GLY A 359 -16.75 -1.50 2.38
C GLY A 359 -17.54 -2.38 3.36
N LEU A 360 -17.21 -3.68 3.40
CA LEU A 360 -17.77 -4.66 4.34
C LEU A 360 -16.88 -4.82 5.57
N ALA A 361 -17.48 -5.26 6.68
CA ALA A 361 -16.73 -5.61 7.87
C ALA A 361 -15.85 -6.85 7.64
N CYS A 362 -14.60 -6.79 8.11
CA CYS A 362 -13.78 -7.99 8.24
C CYS A 362 -14.27 -8.78 9.45
N ALA A 363 -14.75 -10.02 9.26
CA ALA A 363 -15.30 -10.83 10.33
C ALA A 363 -14.27 -11.76 10.98
N ALA A 364 -13.00 -11.35 11.01
CA ALA A 364 -11.90 -12.01 11.75
C ALA A 364 -12.12 -12.02 13.29
N THR A 365 -13.37 -11.93 13.73
CA THR A 365 -13.84 -11.28 14.95
C THR A 365 -14.70 -12.18 15.83
N SER A 366 -14.98 -13.42 15.42
CA SER A 366 -15.42 -14.39 16.42
C SER A 366 -14.27 -14.57 17.41
N THR A 367 -14.55 -14.63 18.71
CA THR A 367 -13.55 -14.85 19.77
C THR A 367 -12.69 -16.10 19.48
N GLU A 368 -13.28 -17.09 18.81
CA GLU A 368 -12.59 -18.27 18.27
C GLU A 368 -11.64 -17.95 17.09
N THR A 369 -12.07 -17.10 16.16
CA THR A 369 -11.21 -16.61 15.06
C THR A 369 -10.08 -15.75 15.61
N MET A 370 -10.34 -14.82 16.54
CA MET A 370 -9.30 -14.00 17.18
C MET A 370 -8.29 -14.82 17.98
N ALA A 371 -8.71 -15.89 18.68
CA ALA A 371 -7.79 -16.78 19.39
C ALA A 371 -6.91 -17.59 18.44
N ARG A 372 -7.47 -18.10 17.33
CA ARG A 372 -6.73 -18.73 16.23
C ARG A 372 -5.77 -17.73 15.57
N THR A 373 -6.24 -16.52 15.29
CA THR A 373 -5.48 -15.41 14.72
C THR A 373 -4.38 -14.94 15.66
N ALA A 374 -4.54 -14.97 16.99
CA ALA A 374 -3.48 -14.57 17.94
C ALA A 374 -2.25 -15.50 17.90
N ALA A 375 -2.46 -16.82 17.75
CA ALA A 375 -1.38 -17.77 17.55
C ALA A 375 -0.68 -17.55 16.19
N TYR A 376 -1.46 -17.33 15.14
CA TYR A 376 -0.92 -16.98 13.82
C TYR A 376 -0.18 -15.63 13.83
N LEU A 377 -0.72 -14.59 14.44
CA LEU A 377 -0.09 -13.27 14.58
C LEU A 377 1.24 -13.36 15.34
N SER A 378 1.33 -14.20 16.36
CA SER A 378 2.59 -14.42 17.08
C SER A 378 3.63 -15.14 16.20
N SER A 379 3.22 -16.17 15.46
CA SER A 379 4.10 -16.87 14.51
C SER A 379 4.52 -15.96 13.34
N TRP A 380 3.60 -15.15 12.83
CA TRP A 380 3.84 -14.19 11.77
C TRP A 380 4.77 -13.08 12.25
N ARG A 381 4.59 -12.55 13.46
CA ARG A 381 5.52 -11.58 14.04
C ARG A 381 6.96 -12.06 13.99
N GLN A 382 7.22 -13.29 14.43
CA GLN A 382 8.58 -13.83 14.43
C GLN A 382 9.09 -14.01 13.00
N ALA A 383 8.29 -14.61 12.12
CA ALA A 383 8.62 -14.76 10.70
C ALA A 383 8.90 -13.42 10.00
N ILE A 384 8.18 -12.36 10.37
CA ILE A 384 8.34 -10.99 9.87
C ILE A 384 9.71 -10.42 10.23
N LEU A 385 10.17 -10.66 11.46
CA LEU A 385 11.48 -10.20 11.93
C LEU A 385 12.62 -11.03 11.35
N ASP A 386 12.41 -12.33 11.17
CA ASP A 386 13.41 -13.27 10.66
C ASP A 386 13.63 -13.10 9.14
N ASP A 387 12.56 -12.93 8.35
CA ASP A 387 12.65 -12.56 6.92
C ASP A 387 11.62 -11.51 6.49
N PRO A 388 11.96 -10.22 6.66
CA PRO A 388 11.19 -9.11 6.15
C PRO A 388 10.87 -9.12 4.64
N LYS A 389 11.70 -9.76 3.80
CA LYS A 389 11.48 -9.81 2.34
C LYS A 389 10.37 -10.80 1.99
N ALA A 390 10.28 -11.89 2.73
CA ALA A 390 9.22 -12.89 2.56
C ALA A 390 7.85 -12.29 2.82
N LEU A 391 7.74 -11.49 3.87
CA LEU A 391 6.51 -10.77 4.20
C LEU A 391 6.08 -9.83 3.08
N MET A 392 7.02 -9.04 2.55
CA MET A 392 6.75 -8.13 1.43
C MET A 392 6.24 -8.88 0.20
N THR A 393 6.79 -10.07 -0.03
CA THR A 393 6.35 -10.98 -1.08
C THR A 393 4.94 -11.48 -0.83
N ALA A 394 4.62 -11.90 0.41
CA ALA A 394 3.27 -12.31 0.79
C ALA A 394 2.23 -11.20 0.57
N PHE A 395 2.54 -9.93 0.94
CA PHE A 395 1.63 -8.82 0.65
C PHE A 395 1.48 -8.54 -0.85
N ALA A 396 2.53 -8.69 -1.64
CA ALA A 396 2.45 -8.57 -3.09
C ALA A 396 1.62 -9.71 -3.71
N GLU A 397 1.70 -10.93 -3.16
CA GLU A 397 0.86 -12.06 -3.56
C GLU A 397 -0.60 -11.88 -3.15
N ALA A 398 -0.85 -11.33 -1.96
CA ALA A 398 -2.19 -10.98 -1.48
C ALA A 398 -2.85 -9.91 -2.37
N GLU A 399 -2.06 -8.91 -2.80
CA GLU A 399 -2.54 -7.91 -3.76
C GLU A 399 -2.95 -8.57 -5.09
N LYS A 400 -2.12 -9.46 -5.63
CA LYS A 400 -2.45 -10.18 -6.87
C LYS A 400 -3.68 -11.05 -6.70
N ALA A 401 -3.85 -11.70 -5.55
CA ALA A 401 -5.03 -12.50 -5.23
C ALA A 401 -6.29 -11.63 -5.20
N ALA A 402 -6.27 -10.50 -4.50
CA ALA A 402 -7.38 -9.56 -4.47
C ALA A 402 -7.69 -9.00 -5.88
N ASP A 403 -6.66 -8.61 -6.64
CA ASP A 403 -6.81 -8.11 -8.01
C ASP A 403 -7.39 -9.17 -8.94
N TRP A 404 -7.07 -10.45 -8.73
CA TRP A 404 -7.63 -11.56 -9.48
C TRP A 404 -9.13 -11.73 -9.24
N VAL A 405 -9.56 -11.68 -7.97
CA VAL A 405 -10.98 -11.76 -7.59
C VAL A 405 -11.76 -10.57 -8.15
N MET A 406 -11.17 -9.37 -8.11
CA MET A 406 -11.72 -8.15 -8.68
C MET A 406 -11.63 -8.08 -10.22
N GLN A 407 -11.14 -9.13 -10.89
CA GLN A 407 -10.98 -9.21 -12.35
C GLN A 407 -10.13 -8.09 -12.98
N ARG A 408 -9.17 -7.56 -12.22
CA ARG A 408 -8.27 -6.50 -12.63
C ARG A 408 -6.80 -6.95 -12.71
N HIS A 409 -6.54 -8.24 -12.56
CA HIS A 409 -5.20 -8.78 -12.72
C HIS A 409 -4.77 -8.66 -14.19
N PRO A 410 -3.51 -8.26 -14.51
CA PRO A 410 -3.07 -8.04 -15.89
C PRO A 410 -3.34 -9.23 -16.82
N ILE A 411 -3.15 -10.47 -16.36
CA ILE A 411 -3.43 -11.68 -17.15
C ILE A 411 -4.90 -11.73 -17.60
N GLN A 412 -5.85 -11.37 -16.73
CA GLN A 412 -7.28 -11.36 -17.05
C GLN A 412 -7.63 -10.20 -17.99
N LEU A 413 -7.05 -9.02 -17.76
CA LEU A 413 -7.26 -7.84 -18.62
C LEU A 413 -6.71 -8.07 -20.03
N GLU A 414 -5.53 -8.67 -20.16
CA GLU A 414 -4.94 -9.05 -21.44
C GLU A 414 -5.79 -10.10 -22.16
N ALA A 415 -6.28 -11.12 -21.45
CA ALA A 415 -7.16 -12.13 -22.03
C ALA A 415 -8.49 -11.52 -22.51
N ALA A 416 -9.10 -10.64 -21.72
CA ALA A 416 -10.32 -9.93 -22.09
C ALA A 416 -10.11 -9.02 -23.31
N ALA A 417 -8.98 -8.29 -23.37
CA ALA A 417 -8.63 -7.45 -24.51
C ALA A 417 -8.45 -8.27 -25.80
N LYS A 418 -7.80 -9.44 -25.72
CA LYS A 418 -7.64 -10.37 -26.86
C LYS A 418 -8.99 -10.89 -27.34
N ALA A 419 -9.84 -11.37 -26.42
CA ALA A 419 -11.17 -11.86 -26.75
C ALA A 419 -12.06 -10.79 -27.42
N ALA A 420 -11.98 -9.53 -26.95
CA ALA A 420 -12.68 -8.41 -27.57
C ALA A 420 -12.20 -8.14 -29.00
N CYS A 421 -10.88 -8.19 -29.25
CA CYS A 421 -10.31 -8.02 -30.59
C CYS A 421 -10.71 -9.17 -31.55
N GLU A 422 -10.71 -10.41 -31.07
CA GLU A 422 -11.12 -11.58 -31.85
C GLU A 422 -12.62 -11.59 -32.16
N GLY A 423 -13.46 -11.16 -31.21
CA GLY A 423 -14.90 -10.98 -31.43
C GLY A 423 -15.21 -9.89 -32.46
N GLN A 424 -14.44 -8.80 -32.48
CA GLN A 424 -14.54 -7.76 -33.52
C GLN A 424 -14.05 -8.24 -34.89
N ALA A 425 -13.04 -9.11 -34.94
CA ALA A 425 -12.56 -9.71 -36.19
C ALA A 425 -13.55 -10.71 -36.80
N MET A 426 -14.29 -11.47 -35.97
CA MET A 426 -15.39 -12.35 -36.40
C MET A 426 -16.65 -11.56 -36.82
N GLY A 427 -16.90 -10.40 -36.23
CA GLY A 427 -18.03 -9.51 -36.56
C GLY A 427 -17.86 -8.74 -37.88
N HIS A 428 -16.64 -8.64 -38.42
CA HIS A 428 -16.34 -7.93 -39.67
C HIS A 428 -16.54 -8.79 -40.94
N LYS A 429 -17.61 -9.59 -40.96
CA LYS A 429 -18.12 -10.25 -42.17
C LYS A 429 -19.62 -10.06 -42.37
N VAL A 430 -20.20 -8.92 -42.01
CA VAL A 430 -21.48 -8.45 -42.58
C VAL A 430 -21.53 -6.91 -42.61
N GLY A 431 -21.61 -6.32 -43.81
CA GLY A 431 -22.28 -5.03 -44.06
C GLY A 431 -21.50 -3.73 -43.80
N ALA A 432 -21.47 -2.88 -44.83
CA ALA A 432 -20.81 -1.58 -44.90
C ALA A 432 -21.25 -0.51 -43.87
N CYS A 433 -20.25 0.28 -43.44
CA CYS A 433 -20.21 1.73 -43.13
C CYS A 433 -21.32 2.38 -42.27
N VAL A 434 -20.93 3.07 -41.18
CA VAL A 434 -20.84 4.55 -41.04
C VAL A 434 -20.39 4.94 -39.61
N GLY A 435 -19.34 5.76 -39.55
CA GLY A 435 -18.95 6.74 -38.51
C GLY A 435 -19.23 6.48 -37.03
N VAL A 436 -18.17 6.19 -36.26
CA VAL A 436 -18.08 6.59 -34.85
C VAL A 436 -16.79 7.38 -34.64
N GLN A 437 -16.97 8.64 -34.25
CA GLN A 437 -15.91 9.55 -33.85
C GLN A 437 -15.35 9.13 -32.48
N HIS A 438 -14.02 9.05 -32.42
CA HIS A 438 -13.16 9.15 -31.24
C HIS A 438 -13.62 8.44 -29.96
N ALA A 439 -13.25 7.16 -29.83
CA ALA A 439 -13.06 6.56 -28.53
C ALA A 439 -11.88 7.25 -27.82
N PRO A 440 -12.01 7.69 -26.56
CA PRO A 440 -10.86 8.17 -25.80
C PRO A 440 -9.87 7.01 -25.66
N SER A 441 -8.61 7.29 -26.01
CA SER A 441 -7.48 6.39 -25.83
C SER A 441 -7.48 5.84 -24.41
N ALA A 442 -7.51 4.51 -24.27
CA ALA A 442 -7.31 3.84 -23.00
C ALA A 442 -6.03 4.38 -22.33
N PRO A 443 -6.06 4.77 -21.04
CA PRO A 443 -4.85 5.19 -20.37
C PRO A 443 -3.87 4.01 -20.37
N GLU A 444 -2.66 4.25 -20.89
CA GLU A 444 -1.55 3.32 -20.76
C GLU A 444 -1.36 3.03 -19.27
N TYR A 445 -1.73 1.82 -18.85
CA TYR A 445 -1.46 1.29 -17.52
C TYR A 445 0.04 1.03 -17.40
N GLU A 446 0.82 2.10 -17.26
CA GLU A 446 2.20 1.99 -16.86
C GLU A 446 2.22 1.55 -15.39
N ASN A 447 2.48 0.28 -15.17
CA ASN A 447 2.52 -0.39 -13.87
C ASN A 447 3.70 0.15 -13.03
N GLN A 448 3.58 1.38 -12.51
CA GLN A 448 4.63 2.11 -11.81
C GLN A 448 4.85 1.65 -10.35
N ASN A 449 4.15 0.60 -9.89
CA ASN A 449 4.23 0.04 -8.53
C ASN A 449 4.47 -1.48 -8.53
N ASN A 450 5.28 -1.96 -9.48
CA ASN A 450 5.56 -3.39 -9.64
C ASN A 450 6.42 -3.94 -8.47
N TRP A 451 5.76 -4.52 -7.47
CA TRP A 451 6.38 -5.45 -6.51
C TRP A 451 6.56 -6.87 -7.09
N GLY A 452 6.51 -7.03 -8.42
CA GLY A 452 6.92 -8.26 -9.09
C GLY A 452 8.42 -8.48 -9.01
N MET A 453 8.88 -9.10 -7.91
CA MET A 453 10.15 -9.83 -7.89
C MET A 453 10.11 -10.90 -9.00
N PRO A 454 11.24 -11.21 -9.67
CA PRO A 454 11.31 -12.38 -10.54
C PRO A 454 10.96 -13.64 -9.75
N ILE A 455 10.17 -14.52 -10.37
CA ILE A 455 9.80 -15.85 -9.86
C ILE A 455 11.08 -16.71 -9.87
N ASN A 456 11.95 -16.51 -8.90
CA ASN A 456 12.92 -17.51 -8.50
C ASN A 456 12.51 -17.90 -7.09
N ALA A 457 12.07 -19.15 -6.91
CA ALA A 457 11.81 -19.71 -5.60
C ALA A 457 13.05 -19.46 -4.72
N PRO A 458 12.95 -18.70 -3.61
CA PRO A 458 14.06 -18.62 -2.69
C PRO A 458 14.23 -20.03 -2.07
N ASP A 459 15.48 -20.42 -1.83
CA ASP A 459 15.78 -21.67 -1.15
C ASP A 459 15.46 -21.49 0.34
N TRP A 460 14.31 -22.01 0.76
CA TRP A 460 13.72 -21.85 2.09
C TRP A 460 14.01 -23.03 3.03
N ASN A 461 14.94 -23.92 2.67
CA ASN A 461 15.31 -25.09 3.46
C ASN A 461 16.00 -24.77 4.81
N GLY A 462 16.19 -23.48 5.15
CA GLY A 462 16.80 -23.04 6.40
C GLY A 462 15.83 -22.82 7.57
N LEU A 463 14.52 -22.99 7.38
CA LEU A 463 13.55 -22.81 8.46
C LEU A 463 13.50 -24.05 9.34
N GLY A 464 14.09 -23.93 10.54
CA GLY A 464 13.98 -24.92 11.60
C GLY A 464 12.52 -25.24 11.91
N SER A 465 12.26 -26.52 12.15
CA SER A 465 10.97 -27.05 12.60
C SER A 465 10.50 -26.37 13.89
N PHE A 466 9.31 -25.77 13.87
CA PHE A 466 8.67 -25.16 15.04
C PHE A 466 7.54 -26.05 15.59
N PRO A 467 7.28 -26.03 16.91
CA PRO A 467 6.31 -26.91 17.55
C PRO A 467 4.87 -26.41 17.40
N MET A 468 3.97 -27.36 17.22
CA MET A 468 2.51 -27.24 17.04
C MET A 468 1.77 -27.15 18.40
N PRO A 469 0.52 -26.67 18.41
CA PRO A 469 -0.61 -27.39 19.00
C PRO A 469 -1.40 -28.19 17.94
#